data_AF-A0A550GGN8-F1
#
_entry.id   AF-A0A550GGN8-F1
#
_cell.length_a   1.000
_cell.length_b   1.000
_cell.length_c   1.000
_cell.angle_alpha   90.00
_cell.angle_beta   90.00
_cell.angle_gamma   90.00
#
_symmetry.space_group_name_H-M   'P 1'
#
loop_
_entity.id
_entity.type
_entity.pdbx_description
1 polymer ?
#
loop_
_entity_poly.entity_id
_entity_poly.type
_entity_poly.pdbx_seq_one_letter_code
_entity_poly.pdbx_strand_id
1 'polypeptide(L)' 'MKKRYFTLFFASSRIIGWTDHILKQYADSVLLRPTSRYISAYGTKFFPIKNR' A
#
# COMPACT_ATOMS: atom_id res chain seq x y z
N MET A 1 -15.87 20.85 15.30
CA MET A 1 -15.92 19.90 14.15
C MET A 1 -16.29 18.51 14.65
N LYS A 2 -17.22 17.79 13.99
CA LYS A 2 -17.52 16.38 14.33
C LYS A 2 -16.32 15.48 13.97
N LYS A 3 -16.01 14.47 14.81
CA LYS A 3 -14.86 13.56 14.63
C LYS A 3 -14.73 12.99 13.21
N ARG A 4 -15.85 12.70 12.56
CA ARG A 4 -15.94 12.13 11.21
C ARG A 4 -15.41 13.04 10.08
N TYR A 5 -15.31 14.34 10.29
CA TYR A 5 -14.87 15.29 9.26
C TYR A 5 -13.37 15.64 9.35
N PHE A 6 -12.66 15.25 10.41
CA PHE A 6 -11.22 15.54 10.51
C PHE A 6 -10.41 14.85 9.42
N THR A 7 -10.73 13.60 9.09
CA THR A 7 -10.07 12.87 8.01
C THR A 7 -10.29 13.52 6.65
N LEU A 8 -11.49 14.04 6.40
CA LEU A 8 -11.84 14.75 5.17
C LEU A 8 -11.09 16.08 5.05
N PHE A 9 -11.00 16.84 6.13
CA PHE A 9 -10.26 18.09 6.17
C PHE A 9 -8.74 17.88 6.01
N PHE A 10 -8.22 16.81 6.62
CA PHE A 10 -6.83 16.40 6.42
C PHE A 10 -6.57 15.99 4.97
N ALA A 11 -7.44 15.16 4.39
CA ALA A 11 -7.33 14.73 3.00
C ALA A 11 -7.39 15.90 2.02
N SER A 12 -8.30 16.87 2.24
CA SER A 12 -8.41 18.05 1.38
C SER A 12 -7.15 18.92 1.41
N SER A 13 -6.47 19.00 2.56
CA SER A 13 -5.18 19.69 2.65
C SER A 13 -4.05 18.91 1.95
N ARG A 14 -4.04 17.58 2.03
CA ARG A 14 -2.94 16.75 1.51
C ARG A 14 -3.02 16.46 0.01
N ILE A 15 -4.17 16.67 -0.63
CA ILE A 15 -4.38 16.38 -2.05
C ILE A 15 -3.37 17.10 -2.95
N ILE A 16 -3.05 18.36 -2.66
CA ILE A 16 -2.08 19.17 -3.43
C ILE A 16 -0.68 18.56 -3.35
N GLY A 17 -0.28 18.09 -2.16
CA GLY A 17 1.00 17.41 -1.98
C GLY A 17 1.06 16.09 -2.73
N TRP A 18 -0.01 15.29 -2.68
CA TRP A 18 -0.04 14.02 -3.43
C TRP A 18 0.02 14.25 -4.95
N THR A 19 -0.67 15.27 -5.47
CA THR A 19 -0.61 15.57 -6.91
C THR A 19 0.77 16.05 -7.35
N ASP A 20 1.43 16.91 -6.55
CA ASP A 20 2.80 17.35 -6.83
C ASP A 20 3.80 16.18 -6.85
N HIS A 21 3.70 15.26 -5.89
CA HIS A 21 4.53 14.06 -5.86
C HIS A 21 4.30 13.14 -7.08
N ILE A 22 3.05 13.01 -7.53
CA ILE A 22 2.72 12.22 -8.73
C ILE A 22 3.31 12.87 -9.98
N LEU A 23 3.21 14.19 -10.12
CA LEU A 23 3.78 14.92 -11.26
C LEU A 23 5.31 14.79 -11.31
N LYS A 24 5.97 14.88 -10.15
CA LYS A 24 7.42 14.64 -10.04
C LYS A 24 7.80 13.21 -10.40
N GLN A 25 7.05 12.23 -9.92
CA GLN A 25 7.25 10.82 -10.30
C GLN A 25 6.98 10.59 -11.79
N TYR A 26 6.09 11.34 -12.42
CA TYR A 26 5.84 11.25 -13.86
C TYR A 26 6.98 11.87 -14.68
N ALA A 27 7.57 12.97 -14.20
CA ALA A 27 8.70 13.62 -14.86
C ALA A 27 9.98 12.75 -14.85
N ASP A 28 10.30 12.14 -13.70
CA ASP A 28 11.47 11.26 -13.52
C ASP A 28 11.05 9.84 -13.12
N SER A 29 10.29 9.19 -14.00
CA SER A 29 9.62 7.93 -13.64
C SER A 29 10.56 6.74 -13.52
N VAL A 30 10.76 6.28 -12.29
CA VAL A 30 11.36 4.98 -11.97
C VAL A 30 10.29 4.02 -11.48
N LEU A 31 10.25 2.80 -12.05
CA LEU A 31 9.32 1.77 -11.59
C LEU A 31 9.69 1.30 -10.18
N LEU A 32 8.84 1.63 -9.20
CA LEU A 32 8.97 1.14 -7.83
C LEU A 32 8.52 -0.34 -7.77
N ARG A 33 9.46 -1.28 -7.92
CA ARG A 33 9.22 -2.72 -7.83
C ARG A 33 9.97 -3.35 -6.64
N PRO A 34 9.43 -3.23 -5.41
CA PRO A 34 10.02 -3.90 -4.26
C PRO A 34 9.90 -5.42 -4.42
N THR A 35 10.93 -6.15 -3.99
CA THR A 35 10.89 -7.61 -3.86
C THR A 35 10.58 -7.98 -2.41
N SER A 36 9.89 -9.10 -2.20
CA SER A 36 9.69 -9.68 -0.88
C SER A 36 10.44 -11.00 -0.80
N ARG A 37 11.11 -11.24 0.32
CA ARG A 37 11.77 -12.52 0.57
C ARG A 37 10.77 -13.48 1.21
N TYR A 38 10.38 -14.52 0.49
CA TYR A 38 9.62 -15.62 1.06
C TYR A 38 10.51 -16.40 2.04
N ILE A 39 10.09 -16.50 3.31
CA ILE A 39 10.82 -17.18 4.40
C ILE A 39 10.18 -18.49 4.84
N SER A 40 9.04 -18.86 4.24
CA SER A 40 8.32 -20.08 4.62
C SER A 40 8.91 -21.30 3.91
N ALA A 41 8.63 -22.48 4.46
CA ALA A 41 9.06 -23.75 3.88
C ALA A 41 8.36 -23.98 2.53
N TYR A 42 9.16 -24.30 1.50
CA TYR A 42 8.65 -24.78 0.21
C TYR A 42 8.17 -26.24 0.37
N GLY A 43 7.05 -26.59 -0.28
CA GLY A 43 6.56 -27.97 -0.32
C GLY A 43 5.85 -28.46 0.94
N THR A 44 5.13 -27.57 1.65
CA THR A 44 4.25 -27.99 2.74
C THR A 44 3.21 -28.98 2.23
N LYS A 45 3.16 -30.18 2.83
CA LYS A 45 2.12 -31.18 2.50
C LYS A 45 0.75 -30.57 2.76
N PHE A 46 -0.13 -30.65 1.77
CA PHE A 46 -1.50 -30.19 1.90
C PHE A 46 -2.26 -31.08 2.90
N PHE A 47 -2.60 -30.53 4.07
CA PHE A 47 -3.48 -31.20 5.02
C PHE A 47 -4.91 -30.68 4.84
N PRO A 48 -5.88 -31.55 4.46
CA PRO A 48 -7.27 -31.14 4.34
C PRO A 48 -7.79 -30.66 5.69
N ILE A 49 -8.66 -29.65 5.67
CA ILE A 49 -9.14 -28.94 6.88
C ILE A 49 -9.81 -29.87 7.92
N LYS A 50 -10.24 -31.06 7.48
CA LYS A 50 -10.86 -32.09 8.31
C LYS A 50 -9.85 -32.91 9.15
N ASN A 51 -8.56 -32.90 8.77
CA ASN A 51 -7.48 -33.62 9.46
C ASN A 51 -6.35 -32.65 9.88
N ARG A 52 -6.71 -31.44 10.33
CA ARG A 52 -5.75 -30.51 10.96
C ARG A 52 -5.56 -30.86 12.43
#